data_AF-W9WVZ2-F1
#
_entry.id   AF-W9WVZ2-F1
#
_cell.length_a   1.000
_cell.length_b   1.000
_cell.length_c   1.000
_cell.angle_alpha   90.00
_cell.angle_beta   90.00
_cell.angle_gamma   90.00
#
_symmetry.space_group_name_H-M   'P 1'
#
loop_
_entity.id
_entity.type
_entity.pdbx_description
1 polymer ?
#
loop_
_entity_poly.entity_id
_entity_poly.type
_entity_poly.pdbx_seq_one_letter_code
_entity_poly.pdbx_strand_id
1 'polypeptide(L)'
;MARNNTAKVEKTDANLLRKMTPDVRFYDEDSEGNIRPRNAWVSVGVDLYNNHLDVAARVALALTELCCDDGQGKIFIFHLPPRWAKTRGERENFHAYKAWRSLPALFYLPHEWTEAEQAEWKLLKPEGRLHRLVSVYGWVDDAIPVLPFDVELQHVQLERPQLDGLSAAPVTVYLSPKPYVFRSRDMHALCERRFRRQSGRAWPQRCVWIGEESTWGAFGRWRVAGGRGILHALDALYRDGPSTGEECVTTYGILVGRLFAAATKENETLEGGER
;
A
#
# COMPACT_ATOMS: atom_id res chain seq x y z
N MET A 1 42.47 -21.91 -5.62
CA MET A 1 41.75 -20.91 -6.45
C MET A 1 40.73 -20.21 -5.58
N ALA A 2 41.08 -19.03 -5.06
CA ALA A 2 40.17 -18.18 -4.29
C ALA A 2 39.14 -17.57 -5.25
N ARG A 3 37.85 -17.84 -5.04
CA ARG A 3 36.77 -17.14 -5.75
C ARG A 3 36.56 -15.78 -5.08
N ASN A 4 37.03 -14.74 -5.75
CA ASN A 4 36.68 -13.35 -5.49
C ASN A 4 35.14 -13.18 -5.53
N ASN A 5 34.50 -13.21 -4.37
CA ASN A 5 33.13 -12.75 -4.16
C ASN A 5 33.14 -11.31 -3.61
N THR A 6 33.91 -10.43 -4.25
CA THR A 6 33.99 -8.99 -3.94
C THR A 6 33.11 -8.16 -4.87
N ALA A 7 31.91 -8.67 -5.20
CA ALA A 7 30.79 -7.82 -5.61
C ALA A 7 29.89 -7.60 -4.37
N LYS A 8 30.47 -7.00 -3.33
CA LYS A 8 29.71 -6.50 -2.18
C LYS A 8 29.01 -5.25 -2.72
N VAL A 9 27.73 -5.42 -3.03
CA VAL A 9 26.84 -4.38 -3.55
C VAL A 9 27.07 -3.10 -2.73
N GLU A 10 27.69 -2.09 -3.33
CA GLU A 10 27.57 -0.70 -2.91
C GLU A 10 26.09 -0.33 -3.06
N LYS A 11 25.25 -0.77 -2.11
CA LYS A 11 23.91 -0.25 -1.95
C LYS A 11 24.11 1.18 -1.48
N THR A 12 24.10 2.07 -2.46
CA THR A 12 24.28 3.51 -2.34
C THR A 12 23.47 4.07 -1.17
N ASP A 13 24.19 4.69 -0.23
CA ASP A 13 23.67 5.50 0.88
C ASP A 13 22.58 6.50 0.46
N ALA A 14 22.54 6.88 -0.82
CA ALA A 14 21.58 7.83 -1.42
C ALA A 14 20.10 7.43 -1.25
N ASN A 15 19.79 6.13 -1.13
CA ASN A 15 18.40 5.68 -0.95
C ASN A 15 18.00 5.50 0.53
N LEU A 16 18.92 5.80 1.46
CA LEU A 16 18.62 5.73 2.89
C LEU A 16 17.79 6.95 3.30
N LEU A 17 16.59 6.70 3.81
CA LEU A 17 15.56 7.71 4.00
C LEU A 17 16.00 8.89 4.90
N ARG A 18 16.78 8.63 5.96
CA ARG A 18 17.38 9.66 6.84
C ARG A 18 18.46 10.54 6.17
N LYS A 19 19.05 10.06 5.07
CA LYS A 19 20.10 10.75 4.30
C LYS A 19 19.55 11.50 3.09
N MET A 20 18.29 11.28 2.73
CA MET A 20 17.65 11.98 1.62
C MET A 20 17.37 13.44 1.96
N THR A 21 17.50 14.30 0.96
CA THR A 21 17.18 15.72 1.03
C THR A 21 15.67 15.95 0.85
N PRO A 22 15.12 17.12 1.26
CA PRO A 22 13.70 17.42 1.09
C PRO A 22 13.23 17.48 -0.37
N ASP A 23 14.09 17.87 -1.31
CA ASP A 23 13.76 18.01 -2.74
C ASP A 23 13.65 16.67 -3.49
N VAL A 24 13.92 15.55 -2.83
CA VAL A 24 13.75 14.23 -3.45
C VAL A 24 12.28 13.99 -3.81
N ARG A 25 12.05 13.53 -5.04
CA ARG A 25 10.74 13.05 -5.48
C ARG A 25 10.60 11.55 -5.21
N PHE A 26 9.44 11.14 -4.71
CA PHE A 26 9.13 9.74 -4.40
C PHE A 26 8.45 9.00 -5.55
N TYR A 27 8.36 9.62 -6.72
CA TYR A 27 7.89 8.97 -7.93
C TYR A 27 8.64 9.48 -9.14
N ASP A 28 8.74 8.61 -10.14
CA ASP A 28 9.03 8.99 -11.51
C ASP A 28 7.78 8.68 -12.35
N GLU A 29 7.44 9.58 -13.28
CA GLU A 29 6.39 9.36 -14.26
C GLU A 29 7.01 9.44 -15.65
N ASP A 30 6.85 8.40 -16.45
CA ASP A 30 7.38 8.38 -17.82
C ASP A 30 6.41 9.07 -18.81
N SER A 31 6.87 9.25 -20.05
CA SER A 31 6.09 9.90 -21.12
C SER A 31 4.80 9.16 -21.49
N GLU A 32 4.61 7.92 -21.04
CA GLU A 32 3.39 7.14 -21.25
C GLU A 32 2.42 7.22 -20.06
N GLY A 33 2.77 8.00 -19.02
CA GLY A 33 2.00 8.14 -17.80
C GLY A 33 2.13 6.94 -16.87
N ASN A 34 3.20 6.15 -16.95
CA ASN A 34 3.46 5.09 -15.99
C ASN A 34 4.16 5.68 -14.77
N ILE A 35 3.48 5.61 -13.61
CA ILE A 35 4.05 6.06 -12.34
C ILE A 35 4.84 4.93 -11.67
N ARG A 36 6.04 5.27 -11.19
CA ARG A 36 6.95 4.35 -10.50
C ARG A 36 7.33 4.95 -9.14
N PRO A 37 6.76 4.45 -8.03
CA PRO A 37 7.18 4.86 -6.70
C PRO A 37 8.65 4.53 -6.47
N ARG A 38 9.41 5.50 -5.96
CA ARG A 38 10.85 5.40 -5.70
C ARG A 38 11.13 4.35 -4.63
N ASN A 39 12.18 3.57 -4.86
CA ASN A 39 12.69 2.66 -3.84
C ASN A 39 13.44 3.45 -2.75
N ALA A 40 13.07 3.22 -1.49
CA ALA A 40 13.75 3.79 -0.33
C ALA A 40 13.94 2.73 0.76
N TRP A 41 14.87 2.98 1.68
CA TRP A 41 15.22 2.06 2.77
C TRP A 41 15.31 2.79 4.10
N VAL A 42 14.98 2.10 5.18
CA VAL A 42 15.12 2.60 6.55
C VAL A 42 16.20 1.79 7.26
N SER A 43 17.09 2.45 8.00
CA SER A 43 18.10 1.78 8.83
C SER A 43 17.49 1.54 10.21
N VAL A 44 17.31 0.28 10.60
CA VAL A 44 16.83 -0.07 11.94
C VAL A 44 17.92 -0.88 12.63
N GLY A 45 18.67 -0.27 13.55
CA GLY A 45 19.65 -0.94 14.40
C GLY A 45 20.90 -1.48 13.70
N VAL A 46 21.85 -2.00 14.48
CA VAL A 46 23.22 -2.41 14.09
C VAL A 46 23.25 -3.70 13.25
N ASP A 47 22.10 -4.33 13.02
CA ASP A 47 21.99 -5.50 12.16
C ASP A 47 21.74 -5.07 10.70
N LEU A 48 22.77 -5.29 9.88
CA LEU A 48 22.98 -4.96 8.46
C LEU A 48 21.95 -5.56 7.47
N TYR A 49 20.65 -5.45 7.74
CA TYR A 49 19.61 -5.79 6.78
C TYR A 49 18.88 -4.53 6.31
N ASN A 50 19.18 -4.17 5.06
CA ASN A 50 18.51 -3.15 4.27
C ASN A 50 16.99 -3.37 4.30
N ASN A 51 16.31 -2.68 5.21
CA ASN A 51 14.86 -2.76 5.34
C ASN A 51 14.24 -1.81 4.31
N HIS A 52 13.86 -2.36 3.15
CA HIS A 52 13.06 -1.64 2.17
C HIS A 52 11.83 -1.01 2.83
N LEU A 53 11.49 0.19 2.38
CA LEU A 53 10.20 0.79 2.69
C LEU A 53 9.08 -0.04 2.02
N ASP A 54 8.00 -0.26 2.76
CA ASP A 54 6.85 -1.04 2.26
C ASP A 54 6.23 -0.38 1.01
N VAL A 55 5.54 -1.16 0.17
CA VAL A 55 4.84 -0.65 -1.02
C VAL A 55 3.86 0.46 -0.64
N ALA A 56 3.04 0.25 0.40
CA ALA A 56 2.04 1.22 0.83
C ALA A 56 2.69 2.55 1.20
N ALA A 57 3.77 2.51 2.00
CA ALA A 57 4.47 3.72 2.41
C ALA A 57 5.14 4.47 1.24
N ARG A 58 5.71 3.76 0.26
CA ARG A 58 6.26 4.38 -0.95
C ARG A 58 5.17 5.05 -1.78
N VAL A 59 4.02 4.40 -1.94
CA VAL A 59 2.91 4.92 -2.72
C VAL A 59 2.23 6.10 -2.00
N ALA A 60 2.10 6.04 -0.67
CA ALA A 60 1.57 7.15 0.12
C ALA A 60 2.42 8.42 -0.04
N LEU A 61 3.76 8.28 0.03
CA LEU A 61 4.68 9.39 -0.24
C LEU A 61 4.51 9.93 -1.67
N ALA A 62 4.56 9.04 -2.68
CA ALA A 62 4.43 9.41 -4.08
C ALA A 62 3.13 10.16 -4.40
N LEU A 63 1.99 9.59 -3.98
CA LEU A 63 0.68 10.15 -4.28
C LEU A 63 0.38 11.40 -3.43
N THR A 64 0.90 11.49 -2.20
CA THR A 64 0.74 12.72 -1.40
C THR A 64 1.58 13.88 -1.92
N GLU A 65 2.74 13.61 -2.53
CA GLU A 65 3.48 14.66 -3.26
C GLU A 65 2.64 15.23 -4.40
N LEU A 66 1.98 14.37 -5.18
CA LEU A 66 1.05 14.79 -6.23
C LEU A 66 -0.15 15.57 -5.65
N CYS A 67 -0.74 15.10 -4.55
CA CYS A 67 -1.83 15.83 -3.88
C CYS A 67 -1.39 17.23 -3.39
N CYS A 68 -0.17 17.33 -2.84
CA CYS A 68 0.39 18.61 -2.40
C CYS A 68 0.59 19.56 -3.57
N ASP A 69 1.05 19.07 -4.72
CA ASP A 69 1.23 19.89 -5.93
C ASP A 69 -0.12 20.32 -6.55
N ASP A 70 -1.17 19.49 -6.41
CA ASP A 70 -2.52 19.81 -6.88
C ASP A 70 -3.34 20.63 -5.88
N GLY A 71 -2.86 20.76 -4.65
CA GLY A 71 -3.55 21.47 -3.56
C GLY A 71 -4.74 20.71 -2.98
N GLN A 72 -4.97 19.46 -3.39
CA GLN A 72 -6.13 18.66 -2.97
C GLN A 72 -5.79 17.19 -2.73
N GLY A 73 -6.44 16.62 -1.72
CA GLY A 73 -6.33 15.22 -1.34
C GLY A 73 -5.17 14.95 -0.39
N LYS A 74 -5.18 13.81 0.29
CA LYS A 74 -4.03 13.32 1.05
C LYS A 74 -4.12 11.81 1.20
N ILE A 75 -2.99 11.12 1.07
CA ILE A 75 -2.92 9.66 1.21
C ILE A 75 -2.26 9.32 2.52
N PHE A 76 -2.99 8.61 3.38
CA PHE A 76 -2.49 8.16 4.66
C PHE A 76 -2.22 6.66 4.65
N ILE A 77 -1.27 6.26 5.47
CA ILE A 77 -0.96 4.88 5.80
C ILE A 77 -1.81 4.52 7.00
N PHE A 78 -2.74 3.59 6.81
CA PHE A 78 -3.63 3.14 7.89
C PHE A 78 -2.89 2.19 8.83
N HIS A 79 -2.28 1.16 8.26
CA HIS A 79 -1.46 0.21 9.01
C HIS A 79 -0.32 -0.29 8.14
N LEU A 80 0.74 -0.72 8.81
CA LEU A 80 1.78 -1.53 8.20
C LEU A 80 1.68 -2.91 8.83
N PRO A 81 1.52 -3.99 8.04
CA PRO A 81 1.39 -5.32 8.61
C PRO A 81 2.66 -5.63 9.44
N PRO A 82 2.49 -6.22 10.64
CA PRO A 82 3.61 -6.51 11.52
C PRO A 82 4.66 -7.36 10.78
N ARG A 83 5.93 -6.96 10.89
CA ARG A 83 7.05 -7.61 10.17
C ARG A 83 7.32 -9.06 10.59
N TRP A 84 6.67 -9.55 11.65
CA TRP A 84 7.06 -10.77 12.36
C TRP A 84 6.21 -12.01 12.08
N ALA A 85 5.24 -11.98 11.17
CA ALA A 85 4.53 -13.18 10.74
C ALA A 85 5.33 -14.07 9.74
N LYS A 86 6.67 -14.08 9.81
CA LYS A 86 7.49 -15.19 9.29
C LYS A 86 7.65 -16.23 10.40
N THR A 87 6.55 -16.71 10.96
CA THR A 87 6.57 -17.69 12.04
C THR A 87 6.97 -19.05 11.49
N ARG A 88 7.97 -19.64 12.15
CA ARG A 88 8.08 -21.09 12.21
C ARG A 88 6.77 -21.61 12.82
N GLY A 89 6.10 -22.53 12.14
CA GLY A 89 5.31 -23.60 12.77
C GLY A 89 3.92 -23.30 13.33
N GLU A 90 3.56 -22.08 13.69
CA GLU A 90 2.30 -21.85 14.42
C GLU A 90 1.13 -21.49 13.49
N ARG A 91 0.10 -22.35 13.46
CA ARG A 91 -1.17 -22.10 12.75
C ARG A 91 -1.89 -20.86 13.24
N GLU A 92 -1.69 -20.49 14.50
CA GLU A 92 -2.35 -19.40 15.20
C GLU A 92 -1.95 -18.03 14.62
N ASN A 93 -0.66 -17.89 14.28
CA ASN A 93 -0.12 -16.72 13.60
C ASN A 93 -0.66 -16.52 12.17
N PHE A 94 -1.20 -17.56 11.52
CA PHE A 94 -1.78 -17.43 10.18
C PHE A 94 -3.14 -16.74 10.19
N HIS A 95 -3.98 -17.01 11.19
CA HIS A 95 -5.31 -16.39 11.29
C HIS A 95 -5.21 -14.90 11.61
N ALA A 96 -4.32 -14.54 12.54
CA ALA A 96 -3.97 -13.15 12.81
C ALA A 96 -3.41 -12.46 11.55
N TYR A 97 -2.43 -13.07 10.88
CA TYR A 97 -1.88 -12.53 9.64
C TYR A 97 -2.93 -12.31 8.55
N LYS A 98 -3.88 -13.25 8.39
CA LYS A 98 -4.97 -13.14 7.43
C LYS A 98 -5.94 -12.01 7.80
N ALA A 99 -6.28 -11.87 9.08
CA ALA A 99 -7.13 -10.79 9.57
C ALA A 99 -6.47 -9.42 9.30
N TRP A 100 -5.19 -9.28 9.65
CA TRP A 100 -4.40 -8.07 9.38
C TRP A 100 -4.28 -7.76 7.89
N ARG A 101 -3.96 -8.77 7.05
CA ARG A 101 -3.84 -8.59 5.59
C ARG A 101 -5.15 -8.24 4.90
N SER A 102 -6.29 -8.50 5.53
CA SER A 102 -7.59 -8.08 4.98
C SER A 102 -7.86 -6.58 5.15
N LEU A 103 -7.13 -5.91 6.05
CA LEU A 103 -7.30 -4.49 6.27
C LEU A 103 -6.61 -3.68 5.16
N PRO A 104 -7.25 -2.61 4.65
CA PRO A 104 -6.65 -1.74 3.64
C PRO A 104 -5.40 -1.06 4.19
N ALA A 105 -4.30 -1.06 3.44
CA ALA A 105 -3.05 -0.46 3.88
C ALA A 105 -3.09 1.08 3.83
N LEU A 106 -3.87 1.65 2.91
CA LEU A 106 -3.96 3.08 2.68
C LEU A 106 -5.41 3.59 2.76
N PHE A 107 -5.55 4.90 2.99
CA PHE A 107 -6.80 5.60 2.70
C PHE A 107 -6.55 6.97 2.09
N TYR A 108 -7.50 7.39 1.26
CA TYR A 108 -7.58 8.72 0.67
C TYR A 108 -8.57 9.58 1.47
N LEU A 109 -8.18 10.84 1.68
CA LEU A 109 -9.01 11.89 2.27
C LEU A 109 -8.99 13.11 1.33
N PRO A 110 -10.15 13.69 0.94
CA PRO A 110 -10.19 14.93 0.17
C PRO A 110 -9.86 16.13 1.06
N HIS A 111 -8.57 16.32 1.35
CA HIS A 111 -8.04 17.43 2.14
C HIS A 111 -7.69 18.62 1.24
N GLU A 112 -8.12 19.83 1.58
CA GLU A 112 -7.66 21.05 0.93
C GLU A 112 -6.38 21.54 1.59
N TRP A 113 -5.30 21.66 0.81
CA TRP A 113 -4.02 22.11 1.33
C TRP A 113 -3.95 23.63 1.40
N THR A 114 -3.61 24.16 2.57
CA THR A 114 -3.24 25.58 2.66
C THR A 114 -1.85 25.82 2.07
N GLU A 115 -1.57 27.04 1.61
CA GLU A 115 -0.24 27.42 1.13
C GLU A 115 0.86 27.16 2.18
N ALA A 116 0.54 27.41 3.45
CA ALA A 116 1.45 27.18 4.57
C ALA A 116 1.76 25.68 4.75
N GLU A 117 0.74 24.82 4.67
CA GLU A 117 0.92 23.35 4.75
C GLU A 117 1.73 22.82 3.57
N GLN A 118 1.49 23.31 2.36
CA GLN A 118 2.28 22.91 1.17
C GLN A 118 3.73 23.34 1.32
N ALA A 119 3.98 24.55 1.79
CA ALA A 119 5.33 25.06 2.04
C ALA A 119 6.04 24.21 3.12
N GLU A 120 5.36 23.91 4.24
CA GLU A 120 5.90 23.03 5.28
C GLU A 120 6.23 21.65 4.72
N TRP A 121 5.30 21.03 3.98
CA TRP A 121 5.48 19.71 3.39
C TRP A 121 6.72 19.63 2.49
N LYS A 122 6.94 20.66 1.66
CA LYS A 122 8.09 20.76 0.77
C LYS A 122 9.42 20.91 1.53
N LEU A 123 9.40 21.49 2.73
CA LEU A 123 10.57 21.61 3.61
C LEU A 123 10.86 20.35 4.43
N LEU A 124 9.86 19.48 4.65
CA LEU A 124 10.04 18.24 5.39
C LEU A 124 10.99 17.29 4.67
N LYS A 125 11.93 16.71 5.43
CA LYS A 125 12.66 15.52 4.99
C LYS A 125 11.70 14.34 4.82
N PRO A 126 12.05 13.33 4.01
CA PRO A 126 11.18 12.19 3.77
C PRO A 126 10.74 11.43 5.02
N GLU A 127 11.57 11.38 6.06
CA GLU A 127 11.22 10.76 7.35
C GLU A 127 10.09 11.51 8.04
N GLY A 128 10.18 12.84 8.06
CA GLY A 128 9.13 13.71 8.57
C GLY A 128 7.85 13.60 7.74
N ARG A 129 7.95 13.56 6.41
CA ARG A 129 6.80 13.31 5.52
C ARG A 129 6.13 11.99 5.87
N LEU A 130 6.89 10.90 5.93
CA LEU A 130 6.35 9.58 6.25
C LEU A 130 5.66 9.58 7.62
N HIS A 131 6.28 10.16 8.64
CA HIS A 131 5.69 10.28 9.98
C HIS A 131 4.34 11.01 9.95
N ARG A 132 4.19 12.06 9.14
CA ARG A 132 2.91 12.79 8.96
C ARG A 132 1.84 11.98 8.21
N LEU A 133 2.21 10.93 7.49
CA LEU A 133 1.26 10.08 6.75
C LEU A 133 0.81 8.86 7.53
N VAL A 134 1.46 8.49 8.64
CA VAL A 134 0.99 7.38 9.48
C VAL A 134 -0.17 7.87 10.34
N SER A 135 -1.36 7.29 10.14
CA SER A 135 -2.60 7.79 10.76
C SER A 135 -2.65 7.65 12.29
N VAL A 136 -1.84 6.75 12.86
CA VAL A 136 -1.76 6.48 14.31
C VAL A 136 -1.38 7.72 15.13
N TYR A 137 -0.79 8.76 14.51
CA TYR A 137 -0.41 10.00 15.20
C TYR A 137 -1.55 11.02 15.39
N GLY A 138 -2.82 10.61 15.22
CA GLY A 138 -3.99 11.38 15.69
C GLY A 138 -4.42 12.55 14.80
N TRP A 139 -4.18 12.46 13.49
CA TRP A 139 -4.52 13.53 12.54
C TRP A 139 -5.96 13.50 12.03
N VAL A 140 -6.66 12.38 12.20
CA VAL A 140 -7.98 12.12 11.60
C VAL A 140 -8.96 11.78 12.72
N ASP A 141 -10.01 12.59 12.84
CA ASP A 141 -11.13 12.33 13.75
C ASP A 141 -11.90 11.07 13.30
N ASP A 142 -12.36 10.28 14.26
CA ASP A 142 -13.07 9.01 14.03
C ASP A 142 -14.31 9.16 13.14
N ALA A 143 -14.97 10.32 13.16
CA ALA A 143 -16.16 10.60 12.36
C ALA A 143 -15.84 10.94 10.90
N ILE A 144 -14.57 11.23 10.55
CA ILE A 144 -14.19 11.67 9.21
C ILE A 144 -14.41 10.53 8.21
N PRO A 145 -15.15 10.77 7.10
CA PRO A 145 -15.24 9.83 6.01
C PRO A 145 -13.92 9.72 5.25
N VAL A 146 -13.52 8.50 4.92
CA VAL A 146 -12.28 8.16 4.21
C VAL A 146 -12.56 7.10 3.15
N LEU A 147 -11.76 7.10 2.08
CA LEU A 147 -11.78 6.06 1.05
C LEU A 147 -10.62 5.09 1.26
N PRO A 148 -10.83 3.89 1.83
CA PRO A 148 -9.77 2.92 2.02
C PRO A 148 -9.42 2.25 0.69
N PHE A 149 -8.13 1.99 0.45
CA PHE A 149 -7.69 1.29 -0.75
C PHE A 149 -6.39 0.51 -0.51
N ASP A 150 -6.15 -0.47 -1.36
CA ASP A 150 -4.88 -1.19 -1.43
C ASP A 150 -4.14 -0.89 -2.75
N VAL A 151 -2.84 -1.19 -2.74
CA VAL A 151 -1.97 -0.98 -3.89
C VAL A 151 -1.27 -2.27 -4.27
N GLU A 152 -1.36 -2.59 -5.56
CA GLU A 152 -0.59 -3.65 -6.19
C GLU A 152 0.48 -3.03 -7.07
N LEU A 153 1.74 -3.30 -6.77
CA LEU A 153 2.87 -2.76 -7.53
C LEU A 153 3.60 -3.89 -8.26
N GLN A 154 3.57 -3.84 -9.59
CA GLN A 154 4.34 -4.70 -10.48
C GLN A 154 5.26 -3.85 -11.35
N HIS A 155 6.57 -4.06 -11.24
CA HIS A 155 7.56 -3.31 -12.02
C HIS A 155 7.57 -3.64 -13.51
N VAL A 156 6.95 -4.76 -13.88
CA VAL A 156 6.80 -5.23 -15.25
C VAL A 156 5.33 -5.52 -15.52
N GLN A 157 4.90 -5.40 -16.78
CA GLN A 157 3.60 -5.93 -17.16
C GLN A 157 3.66 -7.45 -17.06
N LEU A 158 2.81 -8.03 -16.22
CA LEU A 158 2.64 -9.46 -16.19
C LEU A 158 1.85 -9.91 -17.43
N GLU A 159 2.11 -11.12 -17.92
CA GLU A 159 1.30 -11.74 -18.98
C GLU A 159 -0.19 -11.78 -18.61
N ARG A 160 -0.47 -11.89 -17.30
CA ARG A 160 -1.83 -11.95 -16.76
C ARG A 160 -1.95 -11.02 -15.55
N PRO A 161 -3.06 -10.30 -15.38
CA PRO A 161 -3.27 -9.50 -14.19
C PRO A 161 -3.33 -10.42 -12.96
N GLN A 162 -2.63 -10.01 -11.90
CA GLN A 162 -2.57 -10.74 -10.64
C GLN A 162 -2.81 -9.79 -9.47
N LEU A 163 -3.83 -10.05 -8.66
CA LEU A 163 -4.22 -9.25 -7.48
C LEU A 163 -4.06 -10.09 -6.20
N ASP A 164 -3.80 -9.46 -5.06
CA ASP A 164 -3.75 -10.15 -3.76
C ASP A 164 -5.14 -10.68 -3.38
N GLY A 165 -5.21 -11.98 -3.12
CA GLY A 165 -6.44 -12.65 -2.75
C GLY A 165 -6.80 -12.53 -1.27
N LEU A 166 -6.00 -11.80 -0.48
CA LEU A 166 -6.28 -11.53 0.94
C LEU A 166 -6.79 -10.12 1.21
N SER A 167 -6.59 -9.16 0.30
CA SER A 167 -7.09 -7.80 0.46
C SER A 167 -8.62 -7.78 0.47
N ALA A 168 -9.20 -7.06 1.43
CA ALA A 168 -10.62 -6.72 1.46
C ALA A 168 -10.84 -5.20 1.29
N ALA A 169 -9.84 -4.48 0.78
CA ALA A 169 -9.99 -3.06 0.48
C ALA A 169 -11.08 -2.86 -0.58
N PRO A 170 -11.93 -1.84 -0.46
CA PRO A 170 -13.01 -1.61 -1.43
C PRO A 170 -12.49 -1.10 -2.77
N VAL A 171 -11.33 -0.43 -2.79
CA VAL A 171 -10.66 0.08 -3.99
C VAL A 171 -9.26 -0.51 -4.12
N THR A 172 -8.86 -0.81 -5.36
CA THR A 172 -7.50 -1.24 -5.70
C THR A 172 -6.88 -0.24 -6.68
N VAL A 173 -5.65 0.17 -6.36
CA VAL A 173 -4.75 0.87 -7.27
C VAL A 173 -3.75 -0.16 -7.80
N TYR A 174 -3.87 -0.51 -9.07
CA TYR A 174 -3.01 -1.47 -9.74
C TYR A 174 -1.97 -0.77 -10.60
N LEU A 175 -0.69 -0.92 -10.29
CA LEU A 175 0.43 -0.31 -11.00
C LEU A 175 1.19 -1.38 -11.79
N SER A 176 0.90 -1.55 -13.09
CA SER A 176 1.59 -2.55 -13.94
C SER A 176 1.50 -2.26 -15.45
N PRO A 177 2.61 -1.76 -16.05
CA PRO A 177 3.22 -0.51 -15.62
C PRO A 177 2.24 0.67 -15.65
N LYS A 178 1.14 0.53 -16.41
CA LYS A 178 0.05 1.48 -16.48
C LYS A 178 -0.74 1.47 -15.17
N PRO A 179 -1.21 2.62 -14.68
CA PRO A 179 -2.05 2.68 -13.51
C PRO A 179 -3.50 2.35 -13.85
N TYR A 180 -4.14 1.54 -13.00
CA TYR A 180 -5.56 1.23 -13.05
C TYR A 180 -6.16 1.45 -11.67
N VAL A 181 -7.33 2.09 -11.59
CA VAL A 181 -7.96 2.42 -10.31
C VAL A 181 -9.45 2.14 -10.41
N PHE A 182 -9.93 1.24 -9.56
CA PHE A 182 -11.36 0.95 -9.46
C PHE A 182 -11.68 0.10 -8.23
N ARG A 183 -12.96 -0.24 -8.08
CA ARG A 183 -13.46 -1.12 -7.02
C ARG A 183 -12.80 -2.50 -7.12
N SER A 184 -12.24 -2.97 -6.02
CA SER A 184 -11.51 -4.23 -5.94
C SER A 184 -12.38 -5.42 -6.35
N ARG A 185 -13.65 -5.42 -5.94
CA ARG A 185 -14.60 -6.50 -6.27
C ARG A 185 -14.79 -6.66 -7.78
N ASP A 186 -14.81 -5.55 -8.52
CA ASP A 186 -15.07 -5.56 -9.95
C ASP A 186 -13.82 -6.05 -10.69
N MET A 187 -12.63 -5.67 -10.20
CA MET A 187 -11.36 -6.23 -10.68
C MET A 187 -11.25 -7.73 -10.38
N HIS A 188 -11.64 -8.17 -9.18
CA HIS A 188 -11.64 -9.58 -8.80
C HIS A 188 -12.64 -10.41 -9.62
N ALA A 189 -13.79 -9.85 -9.99
CA ALA A 189 -14.80 -10.53 -10.81
C ALA A 189 -14.30 -10.92 -12.21
N LEU A 190 -13.23 -10.29 -12.70
CA LEU A 190 -12.58 -10.63 -13.98
C LEU A 190 -11.48 -11.69 -13.84
N CYS A 191 -11.22 -12.16 -12.62
CA CYS A 191 -10.11 -13.04 -12.29
C CYS A 191 -10.61 -14.31 -11.60
N GLU A 192 -9.82 -15.38 -11.69
CA GLU A 192 -10.07 -16.61 -10.96
C GLU A 192 -9.26 -16.63 -9.65
N ARG A 193 -9.88 -16.99 -8.54
CA ARG A 193 -9.19 -17.15 -7.26
C ARG A 193 -8.37 -18.45 -7.26
N ARG A 194 -7.04 -18.32 -7.12
CA ARG A 194 -6.10 -19.45 -7.09
C ARG A 194 -5.27 -19.47 -5.82
N PHE A 195 -4.93 -20.66 -5.37
CA PHE A 195 -4.02 -20.88 -4.23
C PHE A 195 -2.63 -21.24 -4.76
N ARG A 196 -1.65 -20.34 -4.59
CA ARG A 196 -0.28 -20.56 -5.05
C ARG A 196 0.58 -21.15 -3.94
N ARG A 197 1.16 -22.34 -4.16
CA ARG A 197 2.23 -22.86 -3.30
C ARG A 197 3.50 -22.05 -3.53
N GLN A 198 4.04 -21.43 -2.48
CA GLN A 198 5.37 -20.82 -2.56
C GLN A 198 6.40 -21.97 -2.51
N SER A 199 7.22 -22.10 -3.57
CA SER A 199 8.17 -23.19 -3.75
C SER A 199 9.05 -23.42 -2.51
N GLY A 200 9.09 -24.66 -2.02
CA GLY A 200 9.95 -25.11 -0.92
C GLY A 200 9.38 -24.96 0.50
N ARG A 201 8.14 -24.47 0.67
CA ARG A 201 7.49 -24.39 1.99
C ARG A 201 6.10 -25.00 1.96
N ALA A 202 5.77 -25.81 2.97
CA ALA A 202 4.43 -26.40 3.12
C ALA A 202 3.34 -25.34 3.36
N TRP A 203 3.74 -24.12 3.77
CA TRP A 203 2.87 -23.02 4.18
C TRP A 203 3.57 -21.66 3.97
N PRO A 204 2.83 -20.54 3.75
CA PRO A 204 1.41 -20.44 3.43
C PRO A 204 1.16 -20.37 1.91
N GLN A 205 0.03 -20.95 1.50
CA GLN A 205 -0.49 -20.80 0.15
C GLN A 205 -0.90 -19.33 -0.05
N ARG A 206 -0.25 -18.59 -0.95
CA ARG A 206 -0.68 -17.22 -1.26
C ARG A 206 -1.99 -17.32 -2.05
N CYS A 207 -3.08 -16.81 -1.48
CA CYS A 207 -4.32 -16.60 -2.21
C CYS A 207 -4.07 -15.45 -3.20
N VAL A 208 -4.32 -15.67 -4.48
CA VAL A 208 -4.16 -14.66 -5.54
C VAL A 208 -5.34 -14.74 -6.48
N TRP A 209 -5.79 -13.61 -7.00
CA TRP A 209 -6.70 -13.56 -8.14
C TRP A 209 -5.88 -13.45 -9.40
N ILE A 210 -6.11 -14.33 -10.37
CA ILE A 210 -5.38 -14.37 -11.64
C ILE A 210 -6.38 -14.31 -12.79
N GLY A 211 -6.25 -13.30 -13.65
CA GLY A 211 -7.02 -13.22 -14.89
C GLY A 211 -6.41 -14.06 -16.02
N GLU A 212 -7.13 -14.16 -17.13
CA GLU A 212 -6.56 -14.61 -18.38
C GLU A 212 -5.78 -13.47 -19.05
N GLU A 213 -5.00 -13.75 -20.09
CA GLU A 213 -4.28 -12.71 -20.85
C GLU A 213 -5.27 -11.70 -21.47
N SER A 214 -6.41 -12.20 -21.96
CA SER A 214 -7.52 -11.41 -22.50
C SER A 214 -8.13 -10.44 -21.49
N THR A 215 -7.99 -10.71 -20.18
CA THR A 215 -8.51 -9.86 -19.10
C THR A 215 -7.92 -8.45 -19.13
N TRP A 216 -6.71 -8.27 -19.66
CA TRP A 216 -6.11 -6.94 -19.83
C TRP A 216 -6.97 -5.99 -20.67
N GLY A 217 -7.67 -6.50 -21.69
CA GLY A 217 -8.59 -5.71 -22.48
C GLY A 217 -9.74 -5.15 -21.64
N ALA A 218 -10.28 -5.94 -20.72
CA ALA A 218 -11.33 -5.50 -19.80
C ALA A 218 -10.82 -4.53 -18.73
N PHE A 219 -9.58 -4.70 -18.24
CA PHE A 219 -8.93 -3.74 -17.33
C PHE A 219 -8.72 -2.37 -17.98
N GLY A 220 -8.60 -2.31 -19.30
CA GLY A 220 -8.40 -1.07 -20.06
C GLY A 220 -9.40 0.04 -19.73
N ARG A 221 -10.63 -0.30 -19.33
CA ARG A 221 -11.66 0.68 -18.94
C ARG A 221 -11.38 1.41 -17.62
N TRP A 222 -10.50 0.86 -16.78
CA TRP A 222 -10.10 1.44 -15.49
C TRP A 222 -8.71 2.06 -15.54
N ARG A 223 -8.08 2.06 -16.72
CA ARG A 223 -6.79 2.69 -16.92
C ARG A 223 -6.92 4.20 -16.71
N VAL A 224 -5.99 4.76 -15.95
CA VAL A 224 -5.90 6.21 -15.72
C VAL A 224 -4.61 6.77 -16.33
N ALA A 225 -4.55 8.09 -16.47
CA ALA A 225 -3.39 8.79 -17.01
C ALA A 225 -2.48 9.31 -15.88
N GLY A 226 -1.35 8.64 -15.65
CA GLY A 226 -0.34 9.13 -14.71
C GLY A 226 -0.78 9.11 -13.24
N GLY A 227 0.03 9.76 -12.41
CA GLY A 227 -0.27 9.95 -10.99
C GLY A 227 -1.51 10.79 -10.74
N ARG A 228 -1.70 11.88 -11.49
CA ARG A 228 -2.89 12.75 -11.40
C ARG A 228 -4.18 11.99 -11.72
N GLY A 229 -4.15 11.10 -12.71
CA GLY A 229 -5.28 10.23 -13.05
C GLY A 229 -5.67 9.29 -11.91
N ILE A 230 -4.70 8.80 -11.12
CA ILE A 230 -4.98 8.03 -9.90
C ILE A 230 -5.75 8.89 -8.91
N LEU A 231 -5.29 10.11 -8.64
CA LEU A 231 -5.93 11.02 -7.69
C LEU A 231 -7.35 11.37 -8.09
N HIS A 232 -7.58 11.71 -9.37
CA HIS A 232 -8.92 11.98 -9.87
C HIS A 232 -9.86 10.77 -9.75
N ALA A 233 -9.36 9.56 -10.02
CA ALA A 233 -10.17 8.35 -9.87
C ALA A 233 -10.50 8.04 -8.41
N LEU A 234 -9.56 8.24 -7.48
CA LEU A 234 -9.82 8.12 -6.05
C LEU A 234 -10.83 9.16 -5.56
N ASP A 235 -10.69 10.42 -5.99
CA ASP A 235 -11.63 11.49 -5.63
C ASP A 235 -13.04 11.23 -6.19
N ALA A 236 -13.16 10.74 -7.43
CA ALA A 236 -14.44 10.33 -8.00
C ALA A 236 -15.07 9.18 -7.20
N LEU A 237 -14.30 8.13 -6.88
CA LEU A 237 -14.77 7.01 -6.06
C LEU A 237 -15.15 7.43 -4.64
N TYR A 238 -14.50 8.46 -4.09
CA TYR A 238 -14.86 9.05 -2.80
C TYR A 238 -16.20 9.80 -2.90
N ARG A 239 -16.36 10.67 -3.90
CA ARG A 239 -17.58 11.48 -4.09
C ARG A 239 -18.82 10.64 -4.46
N ASP A 240 -18.61 9.57 -5.22
CA ASP A 240 -19.68 8.66 -5.64
C ASP A 240 -20.11 7.69 -4.52
N GLY A 241 -19.40 7.66 -3.40
CA GLY A 241 -19.75 6.84 -2.23
C GLY A 241 -20.87 7.49 -1.40
N PRO A 242 -22.02 6.84 -1.17
CA PRO A 242 -23.06 7.42 -0.32
C PRO A 242 -22.59 7.55 1.14
N SER A 243 -22.97 8.65 1.78
CA SER A 243 -22.64 8.98 3.18
C SER A 243 -23.21 8.01 4.22
N THR A 244 -24.13 7.12 3.82
CA THR A 244 -24.81 6.15 4.70
C THR A 244 -24.14 4.78 4.80
N GLY A 245 -22.96 4.59 4.19
CA GLY A 245 -22.18 3.37 4.31
C GLY A 245 -22.55 2.30 3.30
N GLU A 246 -21.70 2.21 2.26
CA GLU A 246 -21.41 1.14 1.28
C GLU A 246 -21.43 1.71 -0.15
N GLU A 247 -20.37 1.61 -0.97
CA GLU A 247 -19.46 0.48 -1.17
C GLU A 247 -17.96 0.82 -1.04
N CYS A 248 -17.61 2.10 -0.90
CA CYS A 248 -16.21 2.54 -0.98
C CYS A 248 -15.78 3.42 0.19
N VAL A 249 -16.63 4.33 0.66
CA VAL A 249 -16.31 5.25 1.77
C VAL A 249 -16.79 4.66 3.10
N THR A 250 -15.98 4.85 4.14
CA THR A 250 -16.31 4.50 5.53
C THR A 250 -15.76 5.58 6.46
N THR A 251 -16.04 5.53 7.76
CA THR A 251 -15.41 6.46 8.70
C THR A 251 -14.09 5.93 9.22
N TYR A 252 -13.18 6.82 9.61
CA TYR A 252 -11.90 6.44 10.20
C TYR A 252 -12.08 5.56 11.45
N GLY A 253 -13.04 5.89 12.32
CA GLY A 253 -13.35 5.10 13.52
C GLY A 253 -13.79 3.67 13.21
N ILE A 254 -14.53 3.45 12.11
CA ILE A 254 -14.89 2.09 11.67
C ILE A 254 -13.64 1.32 11.21
N LEU A 255 -12.73 1.96 10.46
CA LEU A 255 -11.46 1.32 10.09
C LEU A 255 -10.63 0.96 11.33
N VAL A 256 -10.48 1.88 12.26
CA VAL A 256 -9.77 1.67 13.54
C VAL A 256 -10.40 0.52 14.33
N GLY A 257 -11.72 0.45 14.42
CA GLY A 257 -12.43 -0.68 15.04
C GLY A 257 -12.11 -2.02 14.37
N ARG A 258 -12.00 -2.07 13.04
CA ARG A 258 -11.59 -3.28 12.31
C ARG A 258 -10.13 -3.65 12.59
N LEU A 259 -9.24 -2.67 12.74
CA LEU A 259 -7.84 -2.89 13.12
C LEU A 259 -7.73 -3.49 14.52
N PHE A 260 -8.44 -2.93 15.50
CA PHE A 260 -8.49 -3.49 16.85
C PHE A 260 -9.05 -4.91 16.86
N ALA A 261 -10.12 -5.18 16.11
CA ALA A 261 -10.68 -6.53 16.00
C ALA A 261 -9.72 -7.55 15.35
N ALA A 262 -8.86 -7.11 14.42
CA ALA A 262 -7.82 -7.96 13.84
C ALA A 262 -6.68 -8.24 14.85
N ALA A 263 -6.31 -7.24 15.65
CA ALA A 263 -5.29 -7.36 16.69
C ALA A 263 -5.76 -8.17 17.91
N THR A 264 -7.04 -8.10 18.31
CA THR A 264 -7.56 -8.93 19.41
C THR A 264 -7.68 -10.40 19.03
N LYS A 265 -7.99 -10.71 17.77
CA LYS A 265 -7.91 -12.08 17.25
C LYS A 265 -6.50 -12.65 17.33
N GLU A 266 -5.46 -11.82 17.24
CA GLU A 266 -4.08 -12.24 17.49
C GLU A 266 -3.90 -12.72 18.94
N ASN A 267 -4.43 -11.97 19.92
CA ASN A 267 -4.30 -12.29 21.34
C ASN A 267 -5.12 -13.52 21.77
N GLU A 268 -6.37 -13.66 21.30
CA GLU A 268 -7.20 -14.84 21.61
C GLU A 268 -6.58 -16.14 21.09
N THR A 269 -5.88 -16.07 19.96
CA THR A 269 -5.20 -17.24 19.40
C THR A 269 -3.91 -17.57 20.16
N LEU A 270 -3.26 -16.59 20.79
CA LEU A 270 -2.07 -16.80 21.63
C LEU A 270 -2.42 -17.35 23.03
N GLU A 271 -3.55 -16.95 23.61
CA GLU A 271 -3.99 -17.43 24.94
C GLU A 271 -4.66 -18.82 24.88
N GLY A 272 -5.12 -19.27 23.71
CA GLY A 272 -5.72 -20.59 23.51
C GLY A 272 -4.72 -21.75 23.38
N GLY A 273 -3.42 -21.45 23.26
CA GLY A 273 -2.33 -22.43 23.08
C GLY A 273 -1.74 -23.02 24.37
N GLU A 274 -2.16 -22.54 25.54
CA GLU A 274 -1.78 -23.08 26.86
C GLU A 274 -2.99 -23.74 27.56
N ARG A 275 -3.51 -24.85 27.02
CA ARG A 275 -4.30 -25.84 27.79
C ARG A 275 -4.09 -27.26 27.28
#